data_AF-B4GEG9-F1
#
_entry.id   AF-B4GEG9-F1
#
_cell.length_a   1.000
_cell.length_b   1.000
_cell.length_c   1.000
_cell.angle_alpha   90.00
_cell.angle_beta   90.00
_cell.angle_gamma   90.00
#
_symmetry.space_group_name_H-M   'P 1'
#
loop_
_entity.id
_entity.type
_entity.pdbx_description
1 polymer ?
#
loop_
_entity_poly.entity_id
_entity_poly.type
_entity_poly.pdbx_seq_one_letter_code
_entity_poly.pdbx_strand_id
1 'polypeptide(L)'
;MMFQTLTLCCLALVTGIAANTVSTNATDCPQFCAAIYRPVCATDGKNFKEFASDCNLKSDNCRRERNNVAAYAETDSAWCSSELVDNIHEKMGSFKLDREECFKPCSMIYQPICVTNGKYRAHLSNVCLLETFNCALQATGAQPTELLRVLRDSTC
;
A
#
# COMPACT_ATOMS: atom_id res chain seq x y z
N MET A 1 -58.04 -49.76 31.40
CA MET A 1 -58.77 -48.49 31.63
C MET A 1 -57.76 -47.35 31.56
N MET A 2 -58.14 -46.17 31.06
CA MET A 2 -57.35 -44.92 31.11
C MET A 2 -56.88 -44.61 32.55
N PHE A 3 -55.84 -43.80 32.82
CA PHE A 3 -55.56 -42.46 32.25
C PHE A 3 -54.07 -42.07 32.16
N GLN A 4 -53.81 -41.11 31.25
CA GLN A 4 -52.68 -40.17 31.20
C GLN A 4 -52.62 -39.32 32.50
N THR A 5 -51.65 -38.47 32.85
CA THR A 5 -50.44 -37.86 32.23
C THR A 5 -49.27 -37.96 33.27
N LEU A 6 -48.09 -37.30 33.22
CA LEU A 6 -47.43 -36.38 32.28
C LEU A 6 -45.91 -36.60 32.33
N THR A 7 -45.18 -36.16 31.31
CA THR A 7 -43.71 -36.18 31.23
C THR A 7 -43.06 -34.98 31.92
N LEU A 8 -41.94 -35.17 32.63
CA LEU A 8 -40.84 -34.21 32.63
C LEU A 8 -39.50 -34.96 32.73
N CYS A 9 -38.97 -35.34 31.58
CA CYS A 9 -37.74 -36.14 31.48
C CYS A 9 -36.51 -35.28 31.77
N CYS A 10 -35.52 -35.84 32.47
CA CYS A 10 -34.18 -35.25 32.57
C CYS A 10 -33.55 -35.16 31.17
N LEU A 11 -33.63 -34.00 30.54
CA LEU A 11 -32.94 -33.71 29.29
C LEU A 11 -31.86 -32.67 29.51
N ALA A 12 -30.67 -33.24 29.71
CA ALA A 12 -29.33 -32.70 29.52
C ALA A 12 -29.19 -31.22 29.17
N LEU A 13 -28.28 -30.58 29.92
CA LEU A 13 -27.46 -29.46 29.44
C LEU A 13 -26.70 -29.88 28.17
N VAL A 14 -27.35 -29.83 27.01
CA VAL A 14 -26.66 -29.91 25.73
C VAL A 14 -26.02 -28.56 25.50
N THR A 15 -24.72 -28.53 25.78
CA THR A 15 -23.83 -27.39 25.62
C THR A 15 -24.06 -26.67 24.29
N GLY A 16 -24.06 -25.33 24.34
CA GLY A 16 -24.03 -24.51 23.14
C GLY A 16 -22.72 -24.71 22.40
N ILE A 17 -22.65 -25.72 21.54
CA ILE A 17 -21.59 -25.84 20.55
C ILE A 17 -21.92 -24.81 19.48
N ALA A 18 -21.35 -23.60 19.60
CA ALA A 18 -21.27 -22.68 18.48
C ALA A 18 -20.47 -23.38 17.38
N ALA A 19 -21.19 -23.93 16.40
CA ALA A 19 -20.57 -24.64 15.30
C ALA A 19 -19.78 -23.62 14.47
N ASN A 20 -18.46 -23.62 14.63
CA ASN A 20 -17.53 -22.89 13.77
C ASN A 20 -17.53 -23.56 12.39
N THR A 21 -18.62 -23.36 11.63
CA THR A 21 -18.72 -23.80 10.24
C THR A 21 -17.77 -22.95 9.40
N VAL A 22 -16.57 -23.47 9.18
CA VAL A 22 -15.71 -23.00 8.09
C VAL A 22 -16.50 -23.24 6.80
N SER A 23 -16.89 -22.16 6.11
CA SER A 23 -17.52 -22.31 4.79
C SER A 23 -16.52 -22.99 3.87
N THR A 24 -16.86 -24.20 3.41
CA THR A 24 -16.10 -24.95 2.41
C THR A 24 -16.52 -24.58 0.98
N ASN A 25 -17.35 -23.55 0.82
CA ASN A 25 -17.75 -23.04 -0.47
C ASN A 25 -16.55 -22.29 -1.08
N ALA A 26 -15.94 -22.85 -2.13
CA ALA A 26 -14.88 -22.19 -2.90
C ALA A 26 -15.33 -20.85 -3.51
N THR A 27 -16.66 -20.62 -3.52
CA THR A 27 -17.36 -19.39 -3.88
C THR A 27 -17.58 -18.44 -2.70
N ASP A 28 -16.86 -18.52 -1.58
CA ASP A 28 -16.89 -17.52 -0.49
C ASP A 28 -15.56 -16.75 -0.32
N CYS A 29 -15.63 -15.45 -0.04
CA CYS A 29 -14.43 -14.64 0.17
C CYS A 29 -13.81 -14.94 1.54
N PRO A 30 -12.47 -14.87 1.68
CA PRO A 30 -11.82 -15.05 2.98
C PRO A 30 -12.40 -14.13 4.06
N GLN A 31 -13.12 -14.72 5.03
CA GLN A 31 -13.73 -13.99 6.14
C GLN A 31 -12.73 -13.68 7.26
N PHE A 32 -11.69 -14.51 7.37
CA PHE A 32 -10.67 -14.42 8.41
C PHE A 32 -9.29 -14.33 7.79
N CYS A 33 -8.50 -13.38 8.29
CA CYS A 33 -7.08 -13.26 8.03
C CYS A 33 -6.33 -13.36 9.36
N ALA A 34 -5.15 -13.97 9.36
CA ALA A 34 -4.28 -13.97 10.53
C ALA A 34 -3.93 -12.51 10.90
N ALA A 35 -3.77 -12.24 12.20
CA ALA A 35 -3.38 -10.92 12.72
C ALA A 35 -1.87 -10.64 12.49
N ILE A 36 -1.44 -10.74 11.24
CA ILE A 36 -0.07 -10.51 10.77
C ILE A 36 -0.06 -9.15 10.08
N TYR A 37 0.77 -8.22 10.57
CA TYR A 37 0.97 -6.93 9.93
C TYR A 37 2.18 -6.98 8.99
N ARG A 38 1.90 -7.09 7.69
CA ARG A 38 2.86 -7.01 6.58
C ARG A 38 2.18 -6.20 5.48
N PRO A 39 2.20 -4.86 5.57
CA PRO A 39 1.33 -4.01 4.79
C PRO A 39 1.61 -4.09 3.29
N VAL A 40 0.54 -4.09 2.49
CA VAL A 40 0.58 -4.06 1.03
C VAL A 40 -0.15 -2.82 0.55
N CYS A 41 0.53 -1.94 -0.19
CA CYS A 41 -0.12 -0.80 -0.85
C CYS A 41 -0.70 -1.27 -2.18
N ALA A 42 -1.93 -0.88 -2.49
CA ALA A 42 -2.58 -1.25 -3.75
C ALA A 42 -3.49 -0.14 -4.26
N THR A 43 -3.78 -0.13 -5.57
CA THR A 43 -4.63 0.86 -6.23
C THR A 43 -5.67 0.25 -7.15
N ASP A 44 -6.88 0.79 -7.13
CA ASP A 44 -7.96 0.46 -8.07
C ASP A 44 -7.97 1.37 -9.33
N GLY A 45 -6.86 2.07 -9.57
CA GLY A 45 -6.71 3.08 -10.62
C GLY A 45 -7.31 4.45 -10.25
N LYS A 46 -7.96 4.60 -9.09
CA LYS A 46 -8.53 5.87 -8.60
C LYS A 46 -8.01 6.25 -7.22
N ASN A 47 -7.90 5.28 -6.33
CA ASN A 47 -7.49 5.44 -4.94
C ASN A 47 -6.29 4.56 -4.64
N PHE A 48 -5.46 4.96 -3.68
CA PHE A 48 -4.44 4.11 -3.06
C PHE A 48 -4.93 3.68 -1.68
N LYS A 49 -4.67 2.43 -1.31
CA LYS A 49 -5.10 1.86 -0.03
C LYS A 49 -4.04 0.89 0.48
N GLU A 50 -3.66 1.05 1.74
CA GLU A 50 -2.87 0.06 2.46
C GLU A 50 -3.78 -1.05 3.01
N PHE A 51 -3.32 -2.29 2.86
CA PHE A 51 -3.93 -3.49 3.42
C PHE A 51 -2.98 -4.12 4.42
N ALA A 52 -3.47 -4.49 5.61
CA ALA A 52 -2.62 -5.04 6.68
C ALA A 52 -1.84 -6.31 6.28
N SER A 53 -2.32 -7.07 5.29
CA SER A 53 -1.64 -8.23 4.69
C SER A 53 -2.21 -8.56 3.30
N ASP A 54 -1.52 -9.41 2.56
CA ASP A 54 -2.01 -10.06 1.33
C ASP A 54 -3.41 -10.67 1.46
N CYS A 55 -3.72 -11.24 2.63
CA CYS A 55 -5.02 -11.86 2.87
C CYS A 55 -6.13 -10.80 2.89
N ASN A 56 -5.86 -9.64 3.50
CA ASN A 56 -6.82 -8.54 3.54
C ASN A 56 -7.06 -7.97 2.14
N LEU A 57 -6.00 -7.82 1.31
CA LEU A 57 -6.12 -7.43 -0.09
C LEU A 57 -6.96 -8.44 -0.90
N LYS A 58 -6.67 -9.74 -0.76
CA LYS A 58 -7.42 -10.82 -1.44
C LYS A 58 -8.89 -10.88 -1.02
N SER A 59 -9.19 -10.67 0.26
CA SER A 59 -10.56 -10.61 0.78
C SER A 59 -11.35 -9.42 0.22
N ASP A 60 -10.74 -8.23 0.20
CA ASP A 60 -11.36 -7.01 -0.35
C ASP A 60 -11.57 -7.14 -1.86
N ASN A 61 -10.58 -7.64 -2.61
CA ASN A 61 -10.69 -7.86 -4.05
C ASN A 61 -11.76 -8.89 -4.42
N CYS A 62 -11.82 -10.03 -3.72
CA CYS A 62 -12.90 -11.01 -3.94
C CYS A 62 -14.30 -10.40 -3.72
N ARG A 63 -14.44 -9.52 -2.72
CA ARG A 63 -15.70 -8.79 -2.50
C ARG A 63 -15.98 -7.77 -3.60
N ARG A 64 -14.97 -7.06 -4.08
CA ARG A 64 -15.10 -6.07 -5.16
C ARG A 64 -15.51 -6.74 -6.47
N GLU A 65 -14.90 -7.86 -6.81
CA GLU A 65 -15.22 -8.68 -7.99
C GLU A 65 -16.71 -9.07 -8.04
N ARG A 66 -17.26 -9.61 -6.94
CA ARG A 66 -18.71 -9.95 -6.85
C ARG A 66 -19.65 -8.76 -7.04
N ASN A 67 -19.18 -7.57 -6.68
CA ASN A 67 -19.93 -6.33 -6.83
C ASN A 67 -19.63 -5.62 -8.17
N ASN A 68 -18.90 -6.27 -9.08
CA ASN A 68 -18.43 -5.71 -10.37
C ASN A 68 -17.65 -4.40 -10.21
N VAL A 69 -16.89 -4.28 -9.13
CA VAL A 69 -16.00 -3.14 -8.83
C VAL A 69 -14.57 -3.54 -9.17
N ALA A 70 -13.82 -2.65 -9.85
CA ALA A 70 -12.42 -2.87 -10.21
C ALA A 70 -11.58 -3.29 -8.99
N ALA A 71 -10.80 -4.36 -9.10
CA ALA A 71 -9.93 -4.82 -8.03
C ALA A 71 -8.77 -3.84 -7.78
N TYR A 72 -8.23 -3.86 -6.57
CA TYR A 72 -6.95 -3.21 -6.25
C TYR A 72 -5.78 -4.05 -6.78
N ALA A 73 -4.92 -3.45 -7.60
CA ALA A 73 -3.64 -4.00 -8.02
C ALA A 73 -2.53 -3.52 -7.08
N GLU A 74 -1.63 -4.41 -6.67
CA GLU A 74 -0.48 -4.07 -5.82
C GLU A 74 0.40 -2.99 -6.47
N THR A 75 0.93 -2.09 -5.65
CA THR A 75 1.78 -0.99 -6.08
C THR A 75 2.82 -0.66 -5.00
N ASP A 76 3.80 0.15 -5.36
CA ASP A 76 4.88 0.56 -4.49
C ASP A 76 4.36 1.22 -3.20
N SER A 77 4.90 0.83 -2.04
CA SER A 77 4.44 1.29 -0.73
C SER A 77 4.48 2.81 -0.57
N ALA A 78 5.37 3.51 -1.27
CA ALA A 78 5.48 4.96 -1.22
C ALA A 78 4.18 5.69 -1.60
N TRP A 79 3.31 5.10 -2.44
CA TRP A 79 2.02 5.70 -2.76
C TRP A 79 1.06 5.79 -1.55
N CYS A 80 1.22 4.90 -0.58
CA CYS A 80 0.45 4.88 0.65
C CYS A 80 1.20 5.55 1.83
N SER A 81 2.54 5.46 1.87
CA SER A 81 3.34 5.85 3.04
C SER A 81 4.04 7.21 2.95
N SER A 82 4.18 7.80 1.76
CA SER A 82 5.00 9.02 1.57
C SER A 82 4.18 10.29 1.35
N GLU A 83 4.65 11.40 1.92
CA GLU A 83 4.08 12.73 1.76
C GLU A 83 4.36 13.25 0.34
N LEU A 84 3.32 13.56 -0.43
CA LEU A 84 3.45 14.25 -1.71
C LEU A 84 3.81 15.71 -1.47
N VAL A 85 4.90 16.18 -2.07
CA VAL A 85 5.40 17.56 -1.91
C VAL A 85 5.71 18.20 -3.26
N ASP A 86 5.30 19.46 -3.43
CA ASP A 86 5.54 20.23 -4.67
C ASP A 86 7.02 20.62 -4.81
N ASN A 87 7.66 21.01 -3.69
CA ASN A 87 9.06 21.42 -3.63
C ASN A 87 9.87 20.46 -2.75
N ILE A 88 10.36 19.37 -3.35
CA ILE A 88 11.20 18.38 -2.68
C ILE A 88 12.56 18.92 -2.25
N HIS A 89 13.08 19.93 -2.97
CA HIS A 89 14.36 20.55 -2.67
C HIS A 89 14.34 21.25 -1.30
N GLU A 90 13.29 22.01 -1.04
CA GLU A 90 13.05 22.69 0.23
C GLU A 90 12.85 21.69 1.39
N LYS A 91 12.03 20.65 1.15
CA LYS A 91 11.77 19.57 2.13
C LYS A 91 13.02 18.76 2.49
N MET A 92 14.03 18.74 1.62
CA MET A 92 15.30 18.04 1.80
C MET A 92 16.47 18.98 2.12
N GLY A 93 16.20 20.21 2.58
CA GLY A 93 17.19 21.08 3.20
C GLY A 93 17.89 22.09 2.27
N SER A 94 17.32 22.38 1.08
CA SER A 94 17.72 23.51 0.23
C SER A 94 19.22 23.57 -0.11
N PHE A 95 19.80 22.41 -0.44
CA PHE A 95 21.22 22.25 -0.76
C PHE A 95 21.61 22.85 -2.13
N LYS A 96 22.90 23.10 -2.38
CA LYS A 96 23.36 23.56 -3.70
C LYS A 96 23.28 22.42 -4.74
N LEU A 97 22.54 22.64 -5.83
CA LEU A 97 22.42 21.73 -6.98
C LEU A 97 23.54 21.93 -8.01
N ASP A 98 24.13 23.12 -8.04
CA ASP A 98 25.15 23.61 -8.97
C ASP A 98 26.59 23.27 -8.54
N ARG A 99 26.78 22.17 -7.80
CA ARG A 99 28.11 21.73 -7.38
C ARG A 99 28.95 21.26 -8.55
N GLU A 100 30.21 21.67 -8.60
CA GLU A 100 31.13 21.31 -9.69
C GLU A 100 31.29 19.79 -9.83
N GLU A 101 31.37 19.05 -8.70
CA GLU A 101 31.47 17.59 -8.70
C GLU A 101 30.18 16.87 -9.15
N CYS A 102 29.04 17.55 -9.16
CA CYS A 102 27.74 17.03 -9.57
C CYS A 102 27.21 17.67 -10.86
N PHE A 103 27.95 18.57 -11.49
CA PHE A 103 27.46 19.37 -12.62
C PHE A 103 27.29 18.50 -13.87
N LYS A 104 26.06 18.00 -14.06
CA LYS A 104 25.64 17.31 -15.27
C LYS A 104 24.69 18.21 -16.08
N PRO A 105 25.10 18.70 -17.26
CA PRO A 105 24.24 19.56 -18.07
C PRO A 105 23.07 18.74 -18.64
N CYS A 106 21.89 18.95 -18.08
CA CYS A 106 20.67 18.31 -18.55
C CYS A 106 20.09 19.03 -19.77
N SER A 107 19.66 18.25 -20.77
CA SER A 107 18.83 18.77 -21.87
C SER A 107 17.53 19.37 -21.33
N MET A 108 17.02 20.44 -21.97
CA MET A 108 15.75 21.09 -21.63
C MET A 108 14.51 20.27 -22.06
N ILE A 109 14.58 18.95 -21.93
CA ILE A 109 13.49 18.02 -22.20
C ILE A 109 12.63 17.91 -20.95
N TYR A 110 11.34 18.23 -21.07
CA TYR A 110 10.36 18.04 -20.02
C TYR A 110 9.71 16.66 -20.17
N GLN A 111 10.11 15.74 -19.30
CA GLN A 111 9.61 14.36 -19.20
C GLN A 111 9.42 14.07 -17.70
N PRO A 112 8.31 14.56 -17.11
CA PRO A 112 8.15 14.59 -15.66
C PRO A 112 8.07 13.17 -15.10
N ILE A 113 8.85 12.93 -14.04
CA ILE A 113 8.91 11.66 -13.32
C ILE A 113 8.45 11.85 -11.87
N CYS A 114 7.81 10.83 -11.32
CA CYS A 114 7.46 10.75 -9.91
C CYS A 114 8.61 10.04 -9.22
N VAL A 115 9.16 10.66 -8.17
CA VAL A 115 10.32 10.15 -7.44
C VAL A 115 10.01 10.08 -5.94
N THR A 116 10.68 9.18 -5.22
CA THR A 116 10.48 9.00 -3.78
C THR A 116 11.73 8.52 -3.06
N ASN A 117 11.86 8.87 -1.78
CA ASN A 117 12.79 8.24 -0.82
C ASN A 117 12.03 7.46 0.28
N GLY A 118 10.79 7.06 0.03
CA GLY A 118 9.91 6.39 0.99
C GLY A 118 9.27 7.30 2.03
N LYS A 119 9.90 8.44 2.37
CA LYS A 119 9.33 9.48 3.26
C LYS A 119 8.55 10.54 2.47
N TYR A 120 9.15 11.05 1.40
CA TYR A 120 8.54 12.01 0.50
C TYR A 120 8.37 11.40 -0.90
N ARG A 121 7.38 11.89 -1.65
CA ARG A 121 7.31 11.74 -3.11
C ARG A 121 7.07 13.08 -3.78
N ALA A 122 7.59 13.26 -4.98
CA ALA A 122 7.54 14.53 -5.68
C ALA A 122 7.73 14.37 -7.19
N HIS A 123 7.50 15.45 -7.92
CA HIS A 123 7.74 15.54 -9.36
C HIS A 123 9.14 16.09 -9.62
N LEU A 124 9.89 15.49 -10.55
CA LEU A 124 11.09 16.10 -11.14
C LEU A 124 10.94 16.16 -12.66
N SER A 125 11.49 17.20 -13.28
CA SER A 125 11.30 17.52 -14.70
C SER A 125 11.80 16.45 -15.68
N ASN A 126 12.77 15.64 -15.28
CA ASN A 126 13.30 14.47 -15.98
C ASN A 126 14.27 13.68 -15.08
N VAL A 127 14.70 12.50 -15.56
CA VAL A 127 15.67 11.63 -14.86
C VAL A 127 17.08 12.25 -14.72
N CYS A 128 17.50 13.13 -15.63
CA CYS A 128 18.80 13.81 -15.49
C CYS A 128 18.81 14.74 -14.27
N LEU A 129 17.72 15.47 -14.02
CA LEU A 129 17.58 16.31 -12.82
C LEU A 129 17.61 15.46 -11.54
N LEU A 130 17.03 14.25 -11.55
CA LEU A 130 17.11 13.31 -10.42
C LEU A 130 18.56 12.92 -10.09
N GLU A 131 19.38 12.64 -11.10
CA GLU A 131 20.78 12.28 -10.90
C GLU A 131 21.58 13.44 -10.27
N THR A 132 21.45 14.65 -10.82
CA THR A 132 22.09 15.85 -10.26
C THR A 132 21.61 16.13 -8.82
N PHE A 133 20.31 15.99 -8.56
CA PHE A 133 19.70 16.17 -7.24
C PHE A 133 20.24 15.16 -6.22
N ASN A 134 20.30 13.88 -6.57
CA ASN A 134 20.85 12.83 -5.71
C ASN A 134 22.35 13.02 -5.46
N CYS A 135 23.15 13.35 -6.47
CA CYS A 135 24.58 13.62 -6.28
C CYS A 135 24.79 14.76 -5.29
N ALA A 136 24.08 15.87 -5.48
CA ALA A 136 24.19 17.05 -4.62
C ALA A 136 23.73 16.78 -3.17
N LEU A 137 22.76 15.87 -2.98
CA LEU A 137 22.32 15.38 -1.67
C LEU A 137 23.35 14.43 -1.01
N GLN A 138 23.95 13.50 -1.76
CA GLN A 138 25.06 12.68 -1.24
C GLN A 138 26.23 13.56 -0.80
N ALA A 139 26.49 14.64 -1.55
CA ALA A 139 27.52 15.63 -1.22
C ALA A 139 27.17 16.55 -0.03
N THR A 140 25.95 16.46 0.55
CA THR A 140 25.64 16.97 1.91
C THR A 140 25.78 15.92 3.02
N GLY A 141 26.22 14.70 2.69
CA GLY A 141 26.38 13.59 3.64
C GLY A 141 25.13 12.73 3.85
N ALA A 142 24.11 12.86 2.99
CA ALA A 142 22.92 12.03 3.07
C ALA A 142 23.22 10.56 2.75
N GLN A 143 22.54 9.66 3.44
CA GLN A 143 22.72 8.23 3.28
C GLN A 143 22.03 7.72 2.00
N PRO A 144 22.48 6.57 1.43
CA PRO A 144 21.85 5.98 0.25
C PRO A 144 20.34 5.73 0.38
N THR A 145 19.84 5.54 1.60
CA THR A 145 18.41 5.35 1.93
C THR A 145 17.58 6.64 1.86
N GLU A 146 18.22 7.82 1.87
CA GLU A 146 17.55 9.13 1.81
C GLU A 146 17.43 9.66 0.38
N LEU A 147 18.11 9.01 -0.58
CA LEU A 147 18.10 9.35 -1.99
C LEU A 147 16.76 9.05 -2.64
N LEU A 148 16.43 9.86 -3.64
CA LEU A 148 15.24 9.68 -4.44
C LEU A 148 15.48 8.58 -5.48
N ARG A 149 14.52 7.68 -5.65
CA ARG A 149 14.43 6.75 -6.78
C ARG A 149 13.21 7.08 -7.62
N VAL A 150 13.18 6.64 -8.88
CA VAL A 150 11.97 6.69 -9.69
C VAL A 150 10.90 5.79 -9.07
N LEU A 151 9.70 6.35 -8.93
CA LEU A 151 8.47 5.68 -8.51
C LEU A 151 7.55 5.40 -9.70
N ARG A 152 7.58 6.28 -10.71
CA ARG A 152 6.88 6.12 -12.00
C ARG A 152 7.48 7.06 -13.06
N ASP A 153 7.52 6.62 -14.31
CA ASP A 153 7.92 7.41 -15.49
C ASP A 153 6.82 8.39 -15.97
N SER A 154 6.12 9.00 -15.03
CA SER A 154 5.09 10.03 -15.24
C SER A 154 5.00 10.90 -14.00
N THR A 155 4.08 11.87 -13.99
CA THR A 155 3.70 12.57 -12.75
C THR A 155 3.27 11.62 -11.63
N CYS A 156 3.45 12.07 -10.39
CA CYS A 156 2.71 11.56 -9.24
C CYS A 156 1.20 11.85 -9.34
#